data_AF-A0AAN8IE68-F1
#
_entry.id   AF-A0AAN8IE68-F1
#
_cell.length_a   1.000
_cell.length_b   1.000
_cell.length_c   1.000
_cell.angle_alpha   90.00
_cell.angle_beta   90.00
_cell.angle_gamma   90.00
#
_symmetry.space_group_name_H-M   'P 1'
#
loop_
_entity.id
_entity.type
_entity.pdbx_description
1 polymer ?
#
loop_
_entity_poly.entity_id
_entity_poly.type
_entity_poly.pdbx_seq_one_letter_code
_entity_poly.pdbx_strand_id
1 'polypeptide(L)'
;MVTSQPALPLIPEMYGNYTYSYVSLWDRDPSSLSYKIMESFEEPPDMGTRCVNNIPVFRSDLPTSKVFWIGKKKPEQLVAGCDRTVGNGTFHWNANETEIPYNADVNCQCMDTLVWNCTAKDYPLDSIPTVTLNTTMRVLDMSYRNISQMRKFQAWFNNKLYTSLPIFTSFLSNALLRVESHDTDPSDLGIVTVNHPMNQTVKSSIDAQGSSKLIVFRIVLIVLVLCVIPAGFTVFLVEERVCDAFHLQLVSGLSRRTYWLTGYVFDMSIYIISVIAILLIYVIFDVKEFAYSFEALCSFFLVFLLYGLCAVLWAYILQRRFEVPALSFVMISIGTFFVGIVASLTVIVIEQLMQQDPTLIGPHNVCSMVFLILPQYNLGMAIFRGSFVFQLIQLGENFLKELNRPDLASSLP
;
A
#
# COMPACT_ATOMS: atom_id res chain seq x y z
N MET A 1 7.63 -15.97 14.49
CA MET A 1 7.98 -15.62 13.11
C MET A 1 6.66 -15.56 12.36
N VAL A 2 6.46 -14.52 11.57
CA VAL A 2 5.20 -14.28 10.85
C VAL A 2 5.57 -14.29 9.39
N THR A 3 5.08 -15.34 8.72
CA THR A 3 5.20 -15.69 7.30
C THR A 3 5.99 -14.70 6.46
N SER A 4 7.20 -15.10 6.07
CA SER A 4 7.93 -14.47 4.97
C SER A 4 7.06 -14.43 3.72
N GLN A 5 7.15 -13.36 2.95
CA GLN A 5 6.74 -13.41 1.54
C GLN A 5 7.43 -14.61 0.88
N PRO A 6 6.75 -15.34 -0.02
CA PRO A 6 7.34 -16.50 -0.66
C PRO A 6 8.63 -16.10 -1.39
N ALA A 7 9.58 -17.04 -1.47
CA ALA A 7 10.81 -16.87 -2.21
C ALA A 7 10.49 -16.41 -3.64
N LEU A 8 11.04 -15.27 -4.04
CA LEU A 8 10.81 -14.70 -5.36
C LEU A 8 12.07 -14.85 -6.20
N PRO A 9 12.12 -15.81 -7.14
CA PRO A 9 13.23 -15.91 -8.08
C PRO A 9 13.28 -14.65 -8.93
N LEU A 10 14.40 -13.94 -8.89
CA LEU A 10 14.60 -12.67 -9.55
C LEU A 10 15.04 -12.91 -10.99
N ILE A 11 14.05 -12.95 -11.88
CA ILE A 11 14.26 -13.18 -13.31
C ILE A 11 13.59 -12.06 -14.13
N PRO A 12 14.11 -11.71 -15.32
CA PRO A 12 13.63 -10.60 -16.14
C PRO A 12 12.18 -10.76 -16.56
N GLU A 13 11.72 -12.01 -16.68
CA GLU A 13 10.39 -12.39 -17.08
C GLU A 13 9.30 -11.90 -16.12
N MET A 14 9.67 -11.58 -14.88
CA MET A 14 8.73 -11.02 -13.90
C MET A 14 8.15 -9.67 -14.34
N TYR A 15 8.80 -8.98 -15.29
CA TYR A 15 8.34 -7.69 -15.81
C TYR A 15 7.39 -7.81 -17.01
N GLY A 16 6.99 -9.03 -17.36
CA GLY A 16 6.07 -9.32 -18.46
C GLY A 16 6.78 -9.68 -19.76
N ASN A 17 5.98 -9.93 -20.80
CA ASN A 17 6.50 -10.28 -22.12
C ASN A 17 7.13 -9.04 -22.79
N TYR A 18 8.31 -9.20 -23.40
CA TYR A 18 9.04 -8.18 -24.17
C TYR A 18 9.74 -7.08 -23.35
N THR A 19 10.62 -7.45 -22.42
CA THR A 19 11.57 -6.51 -21.82
C THR A 19 12.61 -6.07 -22.85
N TYR A 20 12.80 -4.75 -22.97
CA TYR A 20 13.84 -4.16 -23.81
C TYR A 20 15.03 -3.77 -22.93
N SER A 21 16.17 -4.40 -23.17
CA SER A 21 17.44 -4.02 -22.58
C SER A 21 18.30 -3.33 -23.65
N TYR A 22 19.31 -2.58 -23.25
CA TYR A 22 20.27 -2.00 -24.18
C TYR A 22 21.68 -2.44 -23.82
N VAL A 23 22.51 -2.67 -24.83
CA VAL A 23 23.92 -2.99 -24.66
C VAL A 23 24.74 -2.04 -25.52
N SER A 24 25.85 -1.56 -24.97
CA SER A 24 26.82 -0.73 -25.65
C SER A 24 28.20 -1.33 -25.49
N LEU A 25 28.88 -1.59 -26.60
CA LEU A 25 30.23 -2.14 -26.64
C LEU A 25 31.26 -1.04 -26.86
N TRP A 26 32.41 -1.18 -26.21
CA TRP A 26 33.56 -0.30 -26.41
C TRP A 26 34.39 -0.72 -27.63
N ASP A 27 34.44 -2.03 -27.90
CA ASP A 27 35.17 -2.64 -29.02
C ASP A 27 34.34 -3.78 -29.62
N ARG A 28 34.31 -3.83 -30.95
CA ARG A 28 33.57 -4.80 -31.77
C ARG A 28 34.50 -5.84 -32.39
N ASP A 29 35.80 -5.79 -32.13
CA ASP A 29 36.71 -6.82 -32.59
C ASP A 29 36.26 -8.19 -32.03
N PRO A 30 36.09 -9.24 -32.86
CA PRO A 30 35.62 -10.55 -32.40
C PRO A 30 36.53 -11.22 -31.37
N SER A 31 37.79 -10.81 -31.31
CA SER A 31 38.78 -11.24 -30.33
C SER A 31 38.66 -10.51 -29.00
N SER A 32 37.96 -9.38 -28.95
CA SER A 32 37.80 -8.56 -27.75
C SER A 32 36.89 -9.25 -26.73
N LEU A 33 37.18 -9.04 -25.45
CA LEU A 33 36.36 -9.57 -24.35
C LEU A 33 34.93 -8.99 -24.39
N SER A 34 34.76 -7.73 -24.83
CA SER A 34 33.44 -7.10 -24.98
C SER A 34 32.57 -7.83 -25.98
N TYR A 35 33.13 -8.18 -27.14
CA TYR A 35 32.39 -8.87 -28.19
C TYR A 35 31.94 -10.26 -27.73
N LYS A 36 32.81 -11.01 -27.06
CA LYS A 36 32.47 -12.33 -26.48
C LYS A 36 31.36 -12.24 -25.43
N ILE A 37 31.35 -11.19 -24.61
CA ILE A 37 30.26 -10.97 -23.64
C ILE A 37 28.94 -10.64 -24.35
N MET A 38 28.97 -9.83 -25.42
CA MET A 38 27.78 -9.60 -26.24
C MET A 38 27.25 -10.88 -26.85
N GLU A 39 28.13 -11.69 -27.43
CA GLU A 39 27.80 -12.98 -28.04
C GLU A 39 27.15 -13.92 -27.02
N SER A 40 27.63 -13.94 -25.77
CA SER A 40 27.03 -14.72 -24.68
C SER A 40 25.59 -14.30 -24.30
N PHE A 41 25.17 -13.09 -24.67
CA PHE A 41 23.79 -12.64 -24.55
C PHE A 41 22.94 -13.09 -25.73
N GLU A 42 23.51 -13.28 -26.92
CA GLU A 42 22.76 -13.66 -28.12
C GLU A 42 22.57 -15.18 -28.24
N GLU A 43 23.53 -15.96 -27.71
CA GLU A 43 23.50 -17.42 -27.71
C GLU A 43 22.64 -17.99 -26.57
N PRO A 44 21.94 -19.13 -26.77
CA PRO A 44 21.18 -19.78 -25.70
C PRO A 44 22.13 -20.18 -24.56
N PRO A 45 21.81 -19.90 -23.28
CA PRO A 45 20.49 -19.55 -22.74
C PRO A 45 20.18 -18.05 -22.57
N ASP A 46 20.86 -17.15 -23.32
CA ASP A 46 20.60 -15.71 -23.43
C ASP A 46 20.81 -14.96 -22.09
N MET A 47 20.58 -13.66 -22.00
CA MET A 47 20.75 -12.80 -20.81
C MET A 47 20.16 -13.41 -19.53
N GLY A 48 19.09 -14.20 -19.64
CA GLY A 48 18.39 -14.82 -18.52
C GLY A 48 18.88 -16.21 -18.11
N THR A 49 18.11 -16.84 -17.23
CA THR A 49 18.32 -18.23 -16.77
C THR A 49 17.21 -19.17 -17.27
N ARG A 50 16.44 -18.74 -18.27
CA ARG A 50 15.22 -19.40 -18.75
C ARG A 50 15.48 -20.73 -19.46
N CYS A 51 16.54 -20.79 -20.25
CA CYS A 51 16.91 -21.96 -21.05
C CYS A 51 18.03 -22.78 -20.38
N VAL A 52 18.30 -22.54 -19.09
CA VAL A 52 19.25 -23.32 -18.31
C VAL A 52 18.55 -24.56 -17.76
N ASN A 53 19.20 -25.72 -17.85
CA ASN A 53 18.64 -26.99 -17.41
C ASN A 53 18.33 -26.98 -15.90
N ASN A 54 17.22 -27.64 -15.49
CA ASN A 54 16.79 -27.81 -14.09
C ASN A 54 16.33 -26.55 -13.31
N ILE A 55 16.01 -25.43 -13.96
CA ILE A 55 15.48 -24.22 -13.30
C ILE A 55 13.97 -24.10 -13.52
N PRO A 56 13.16 -23.79 -12.48
CA PRO A 56 11.72 -23.59 -12.63
C PRO A 56 11.43 -22.34 -13.47
N VAL A 57 10.85 -22.55 -14.65
CA VAL A 57 10.53 -21.49 -15.62
C VAL A 57 9.12 -20.97 -15.39
N PHE A 58 8.93 -19.64 -15.37
CA PHE A 58 7.60 -19.05 -15.53
C PHE A 58 7.12 -19.31 -16.97
N ARG A 59 6.01 -20.03 -17.10
CA ARG A 59 5.47 -20.45 -18.41
C ARG A 59 5.00 -19.23 -19.19
N SER A 60 5.83 -18.71 -20.09
CA SER A 60 5.44 -17.75 -21.13
C SER A 60 5.66 -18.38 -22.50
N ASP A 61 4.74 -18.14 -23.44
CA ASP A 61 4.83 -18.66 -24.79
C ASP A 61 6.15 -18.25 -25.46
N LEU A 62 6.91 -19.25 -25.91
CA LEU A 62 8.11 -19.03 -26.74
C LEU A 62 7.69 -18.30 -28.02
N PRO A 63 8.50 -17.36 -28.53
CA PRO A 63 8.15 -16.63 -29.73
C PRO A 63 8.18 -17.60 -30.91
N THR A 64 7.04 -17.76 -31.59
CA THR A 64 6.94 -18.45 -32.88
C THR A 64 7.34 -17.50 -34.01
N SER A 65 8.59 -17.01 -34.05
CA SER A 65 9.05 -16.30 -35.26
C SER A 65 10.56 -16.30 -35.45
N LYS A 66 10.95 -16.67 -36.69
CA LYS A 66 12.27 -16.55 -37.28
C LYS A 66 12.92 -15.18 -36.98
N VAL A 67 14.23 -15.20 -36.72
CA VAL A 67 15.14 -14.04 -36.71
C VAL A 67 14.76 -13.12 -37.88
N PHE A 68 14.25 -11.92 -37.55
CA PHE A 68 13.76 -10.97 -38.55
C PHE A 68 14.67 -9.74 -38.57
N TRP A 69 15.49 -9.61 -39.61
CA TRP A 69 16.15 -8.35 -39.93
C TRP A 69 15.10 -7.38 -40.45
N ILE A 70 14.51 -6.54 -39.59
CA ILE A 70 13.54 -5.53 -40.01
C ILE A 70 14.30 -4.36 -40.66
N GLY A 71 14.42 -4.41 -41.98
CA GLY A 71 14.42 -3.18 -42.79
C GLY A 71 13.06 -2.51 -42.63
N LYS A 72 13.02 -1.35 -41.96
CA LYS A 72 11.75 -0.71 -41.54
C LYS A 72 10.90 -0.23 -42.73
N LYS A 73 9.66 -0.73 -42.81
CA LYS A 73 8.46 0.07 -43.11
C LYS A 73 7.61 0.17 -41.82
N LYS A 74 7.06 1.37 -41.54
CA LYS A 74 6.30 1.75 -40.32
C LYS A 74 5.05 0.88 -40.07
N PRO A 75 4.63 0.75 -38.79
CA PRO A 75 3.33 1.33 -38.38
C PRO A 75 3.31 1.98 -36.96
N GLU A 76 2.12 2.48 -36.59
CA GLU A 76 1.73 3.60 -35.70
C GLU A 76 1.83 3.39 -34.16
N GLN A 77 1.83 4.53 -33.42
CA GLN A 77 2.00 4.68 -31.96
C GLN A 77 0.68 4.89 -31.17
N LEU A 78 0.68 4.47 -29.90
CA LEU A 78 -0.28 4.84 -28.83
C LEU A 78 0.47 5.41 -27.58
N VAL A 79 -0.19 6.26 -26.78
CA VAL A 79 0.30 7.46 -26.03
C VAL A 79 0.39 7.31 -24.48
N ALA A 80 1.27 8.08 -23.78
CA ALA A 80 1.12 8.61 -22.37
C ALA A 80 2.21 9.67 -21.94
N GLY A 81 1.92 10.75 -21.15
CA GLY A 81 2.86 11.89 -20.84
C GLY A 81 2.99 12.52 -19.39
N CYS A 82 3.67 13.70 -19.27
CA CYS A 82 4.16 14.66 -18.19
C CYS A 82 3.74 16.20 -18.24
N ASP A 83 4.00 17.00 -17.18
CA ASP A 83 3.44 18.36 -16.88
C ASP A 83 4.26 19.61 -17.35
N ARG A 84 3.60 20.77 -17.60
CA ARG A 84 4.04 21.91 -18.46
C ARG A 84 4.71 23.13 -17.79
N THR A 85 4.85 23.21 -16.46
CA THR A 85 5.09 24.50 -15.77
C THR A 85 6.51 24.77 -15.25
N VAL A 86 7.47 23.84 -15.38
CA VAL A 86 8.85 24.06 -14.88
C VAL A 86 9.76 24.47 -16.03
N GLY A 87 10.16 25.75 -16.03
CA GLY A 87 10.97 26.39 -17.07
C GLY A 87 12.42 25.90 -17.16
N ASN A 88 12.94 25.98 -18.38
CA ASN A 88 14.27 25.55 -18.83
C ASN A 88 15.42 26.07 -17.95
N GLY A 89 16.37 25.19 -17.61
CA GLY A 89 17.64 25.56 -16.98
C GLY A 89 18.80 24.71 -17.54
N THR A 90 19.93 25.34 -17.80
CA THR A 90 21.18 24.71 -18.27
C THR A 90 22.18 24.59 -17.12
N PHE A 91 22.89 23.46 -17.02
CA PHE A 91 23.92 23.22 -16.01
C PHE A 91 25.28 23.10 -16.68
N HIS A 92 26.22 23.97 -16.30
CA HIS A 92 27.60 23.92 -16.80
C HIS A 92 28.53 23.29 -15.76
N TRP A 93 29.33 22.30 -16.18
CA TRP A 93 30.43 21.77 -15.38
C TRP A 93 31.73 21.86 -16.19
N ASN A 94 32.77 22.45 -15.61
CA ASN A 94 34.05 22.66 -16.26
C ASN A 94 35.15 22.00 -15.41
N ALA A 95 35.65 20.86 -15.85
CA ALA A 95 36.84 20.22 -15.29
C ALA A 95 37.75 19.81 -16.45
N ASN A 96 38.98 20.30 -16.37
CA ASN A 96 39.92 20.39 -17.47
C ASN A 96 40.75 19.09 -17.56
N GLU A 97 40.27 18.11 -18.34
CA GLU A 97 41.11 17.04 -18.89
C GLU A 97 40.82 16.95 -20.39
N THR A 98 41.91 17.02 -21.17
CA THR A 98 41.88 17.13 -22.63
C THR A 98 41.38 15.82 -23.25
N GLU A 99 40.29 15.96 -24.01
CA GLU A 99 39.52 14.95 -24.79
C GLU A 99 38.38 14.24 -24.05
N ILE A 100 37.34 15.01 -23.72
CA ILE A 100 35.95 14.53 -23.55
C ILE A 100 35.15 15.06 -24.76
N PRO A 101 34.59 14.21 -25.66
CA PRO A 101 33.99 14.71 -26.90
C PRO A 101 32.49 15.00 -26.81
N TYR A 102 31.85 14.96 -25.64
CA TYR A 102 30.43 15.33 -25.51
C TYR A 102 30.22 16.34 -24.40
N ASN A 103 30.39 17.61 -24.77
CA ASN A 103 29.95 18.77 -24.03
C ASN A 103 28.78 19.39 -24.82
N ALA A 104 27.55 18.92 -24.58
CA ALA A 104 26.37 19.53 -25.18
C ALA A 104 25.24 19.63 -24.17
N ASP A 105 24.75 20.85 -23.97
CA ASP A 105 23.64 21.17 -23.06
C ASP A 105 22.37 20.44 -23.51
N VAL A 106 21.72 19.73 -22.58
CA VAL A 106 20.47 18.99 -22.84
C VAL A 106 19.30 19.91 -22.56
N ASN A 107 18.54 20.27 -23.60
CA ASN A 107 17.35 21.10 -23.47
C ASN A 107 16.10 20.19 -23.50
N CYS A 108 15.32 20.20 -22.43
CA CYS A 108 14.10 19.40 -22.31
C CYS A 108 12.87 20.30 -22.41
N GLN A 109 12.00 20.01 -23.37
CA GLN A 109 10.68 20.65 -23.50
C GLN A 109 9.57 19.63 -23.31
N CYS A 110 8.50 20.02 -22.61
CA CYS A 110 7.30 19.19 -22.49
C CYS A 110 6.43 19.37 -23.75
N MET A 111 6.11 18.28 -24.47
CA MET A 111 5.21 18.34 -25.63
C MET A 111 3.73 18.28 -25.23
N ASP A 112 2.83 18.61 -26.16
CA ASP A 112 1.39 18.69 -25.90
C ASP A 112 0.77 17.36 -25.44
N THR A 113 1.39 16.24 -25.80
CA THR A 113 1.07 14.86 -25.37
C THR A 113 1.55 14.55 -23.96
N LEU A 114 1.96 15.57 -23.22
CA LEU A 114 2.54 15.55 -21.89
C LEU A 114 3.98 14.94 -21.89
N VAL A 115 4.46 14.11 -22.83
CA VAL A 115 5.82 13.50 -22.75
C VAL A 115 6.99 14.53 -22.66
N TRP A 116 8.00 14.26 -21.81
CA TRP A 116 9.28 15.01 -21.82
C TRP A 116 10.03 14.76 -23.13
N ASN A 117 10.11 15.79 -23.96
CA ASN A 117 10.92 15.79 -25.17
C ASN A 117 12.28 16.43 -24.84
N CYS A 118 13.18 15.61 -24.33
CA CYS A 118 14.58 15.97 -24.14
C CYS A 118 15.32 15.83 -25.46
N THR A 119 15.30 16.89 -26.25
CA THR A 119 16.05 16.98 -27.50
C THR A 119 17.45 17.50 -27.19
N ALA A 120 18.32 16.62 -26.71
CA ALA A 120 19.65 16.64 -27.30
C ALA A 120 19.43 16.22 -28.75
N LYS A 121 19.85 17.05 -29.71
CA LYS A 121 19.57 16.90 -31.15
C LYS A 121 19.94 15.51 -31.74
N ASP A 122 20.62 14.65 -30.97
CA ASP A 122 21.23 13.40 -31.42
C ASP A 122 20.82 12.12 -30.65
N TYR A 123 19.75 12.09 -29.83
CA TYR A 123 19.30 10.84 -29.19
C TYR A 123 17.96 10.25 -29.68
N PRO A 124 17.78 9.97 -30.99
CA PRO A 124 16.57 9.30 -31.47
C PRO A 124 16.62 7.81 -31.12
N LEU A 125 15.98 7.41 -30.01
CA LEU A 125 15.83 6.00 -29.62
C LEU A 125 15.20 5.14 -30.74
N ASP A 126 14.35 5.74 -31.58
CA ASP A 126 13.63 5.06 -32.67
C ASP A 126 14.53 4.55 -33.81
N SER A 127 15.80 4.95 -33.86
CA SER A 127 16.75 4.56 -34.92
C SER A 127 17.66 3.39 -34.54
N ILE A 128 17.61 2.93 -33.30
CA ILE A 128 18.52 1.91 -32.77
C ILE A 128 18.08 0.52 -33.27
N PRO A 129 18.99 -0.32 -33.81
CA PRO A 129 18.66 -1.67 -34.23
C PRO A 129 18.24 -2.53 -33.03
N THR A 130 17.08 -3.18 -33.15
CA THR A 130 16.55 -4.14 -32.17
C THR A 130 16.98 -5.55 -32.55
N VAL A 131 17.74 -6.22 -31.69
CA VAL A 131 18.02 -7.65 -31.75
C VAL A 131 16.93 -8.38 -30.97
N THR A 132 16.20 -9.27 -31.64
CA THR A 132 15.22 -10.13 -30.99
C THR A 132 15.86 -11.46 -30.62
N LEU A 133 15.83 -11.79 -29.33
CA LEU A 133 16.42 -13.01 -28.82
C LEU A 133 15.41 -14.15 -28.86
N ASN A 134 15.90 -15.40 -28.84
CA ASN A 134 15.05 -16.60 -28.88
C ASN A 134 14.17 -16.77 -27.62
N THR A 135 14.37 -15.94 -26.59
CA THR A 135 13.64 -15.97 -25.31
C THR A 135 12.52 -14.94 -25.19
N THR A 136 12.05 -14.31 -26.28
CA THR A 136 11.11 -13.15 -26.33
C THR A 136 11.66 -11.81 -25.85
N MET A 137 12.85 -11.79 -25.26
CA MET A 137 13.54 -10.56 -24.88
C MET A 137 14.09 -9.83 -26.11
N ARG A 138 14.25 -8.51 -25.99
CA ARG A 138 14.77 -7.67 -27.06
C ARG A 138 15.91 -6.81 -26.53
N VAL A 139 17.00 -6.75 -27.30
CA VAL A 139 18.16 -5.94 -26.96
C VAL A 139 18.34 -4.86 -28.02
N LEU A 140 18.50 -3.62 -27.55
CA LEU A 140 18.84 -2.48 -28.38
C LEU A 140 20.38 -2.38 -28.41
N ASP A 141 20.96 -2.58 -29.59
CA ASP A 141 22.40 -2.43 -29.78
C ASP A 141 22.75 -0.95 -29.95
N MET A 142 23.30 -0.33 -28.91
CA MET A 142 23.77 1.05 -28.90
C MET A 142 25.25 1.19 -29.25
N SER A 143 25.95 0.09 -29.56
CA SER A 143 27.39 0.05 -29.84
C SER A 143 27.81 0.85 -31.07
N TYR A 144 26.88 1.13 -31.98
CA TYR A 144 27.11 2.03 -33.12
C TYR A 144 27.20 3.51 -32.74
N ARG A 145 27.00 3.85 -31.46
CA ARG A 145 27.09 5.22 -30.94
C ARG A 145 28.33 5.35 -30.06
N ASN A 146 29.13 6.38 -30.31
CA ASN A 146 30.39 6.65 -29.62
C ASN A 146 30.15 7.16 -28.18
N ILE A 147 29.69 6.27 -27.30
CA ILE A 147 29.57 6.55 -25.86
C ILE A 147 30.96 6.34 -25.25
N SER A 148 31.82 7.32 -25.48
CA SER A 148 33.21 7.32 -25.02
C SER A 148 33.27 7.68 -23.54
N GLN A 149 33.07 6.72 -22.63
CA GLN A 149 33.48 6.96 -21.22
C GLN A 149 33.63 5.78 -20.25
N MET A 150 33.53 4.51 -20.62
CA MET A 150 33.57 3.44 -19.59
C MET A 150 34.57 2.33 -19.92
N ARG A 151 35.77 2.41 -19.33
CA ARG A 151 36.75 1.28 -19.27
C ARG A 151 36.36 0.23 -18.20
N LYS A 152 35.08 0.06 -17.92
CA LYS A 152 34.56 -0.84 -16.88
C LYS A 152 33.23 -1.42 -17.35
N PHE A 153 32.99 -2.69 -17.04
CA PHE A 153 31.68 -3.28 -17.21
C PHE A 153 30.67 -2.55 -16.29
N GLN A 154 29.65 -1.91 -16.87
CA GLN A 154 28.63 -1.18 -16.13
C GLN A 154 27.23 -1.67 -16.51
N ALA A 155 26.44 -2.01 -15.49
CA ALA A 155 25.02 -2.32 -15.64
C ALA A 155 24.20 -1.08 -15.27
N TRP A 156 23.38 -0.61 -16.20
CA TRP A 156 22.41 0.45 -15.95
C TRP A 156 21.05 -0.17 -15.64
N PHE A 157 20.51 0.17 -14.48
CA PHE A 157 19.22 -0.34 -14.02
C PHE A 157 18.26 0.80 -13.75
N ASN A 158 16.97 0.53 -13.86
CA ASN A 158 15.93 1.52 -13.58
C ASN A 158 15.43 1.39 -12.13
N ASN A 159 15.77 2.35 -11.27
CA ASN A 159 15.36 2.35 -9.86
C ASN A 159 13.84 2.49 -9.64
N LYS A 160 13.04 2.69 -10.69
CA LYS A 160 11.57 2.61 -10.62
C LYS A 160 11.08 1.19 -10.31
N LEU A 161 11.85 0.16 -10.69
CA LEU A 161 11.52 -1.23 -10.41
C LEU A 161 12.34 -1.72 -9.21
N TYR A 162 11.64 -2.13 -8.15
CA TYR A 162 12.25 -2.54 -6.88
C TYR A 162 13.28 -3.67 -7.00
N THR A 163 13.11 -4.57 -7.97
CA THR A 163 13.97 -5.75 -8.18
C THR A 163 14.97 -5.58 -9.32
N SER A 164 15.07 -4.40 -9.95
CA SER A 164 15.87 -4.22 -11.16
C SER A 164 17.36 -4.41 -10.92
N LEU A 165 17.91 -3.77 -9.89
CA LEU A 165 19.33 -3.86 -9.54
C LEU A 165 19.81 -5.31 -9.40
N PRO A 166 19.23 -6.15 -8.51
CA PRO A 166 19.70 -7.52 -8.33
C PRO A 166 19.52 -8.38 -9.59
N ILE A 167 18.50 -8.11 -10.41
CA ILE A 167 18.27 -8.81 -11.68
C ILE A 167 19.40 -8.50 -12.69
N PHE A 168 19.72 -7.20 -12.89
CA PHE A 168 20.78 -6.80 -13.83
C PHE A 168 22.17 -7.25 -13.37
N THR A 169 22.44 -7.30 -12.06
CA THR A 169 23.70 -7.87 -11.55
C THR A 169 23.78 -9.38 -11.76
N SER A 170 22.65 -10.09 -11.69
CA SER A 170 22.60 -11.53 -11.97
C SER A 170 22.89 -11.83 -13.45
N PHE A 171 22.35 -11.04 -14.38
CA PHE A 171 22.67 -11.17 -15.81
C PHE A 171 24.14 -10.95 -16.10
N LEU A 172 24.71 -9.94 -15.46
CA LEU A 172 26.13 -9.65 -15.58
C LEU A 172 26.99 -10.83 -15.20
N SER A 173 26.68 -11.40 -14.05
CA SER A 173 27.44 -12.49 -13.46
C SER A 173 27.29 -13.75 -14.30
N ASN A 174 26.11 -13.98 -14.88
CA ASN A 174 25.85 -15.10 -15.80
C ASN A 174 26.57 -14.96 -17.13
N ALA A 175 26.61 -13.77 -17.72
CA ALA A 175 27.34 -13.54 -18.95
C ALA A 175 28.85 -13.68 -18.75
N LEU A 176 29.38 -13.13 -17.66
CA LEU A 176 30.79 -13.31 -17.32
C LEU A 176 31.12 -14.79 -17.06
N LEU A 177 30.27 -15.51 -16.33
CA LEU A 177 30.45 -16.94 -16.06
C LEU A 177 30.60 -17.73 -17.36
N ARG A 178 29.74 -17.46 -18.35
CA ARG A 178 29.74 -18.16 -19.65
C ARG A 178 30.94 -17.81 -20.52
N VAL A 179 31.44 -16.58 -20.45
CA VAL A 179 32.63 -16.18 -21.20
C VAL A 179 33.89 -16.83 -20.63
N GLU A 180 33.98 -17.02 -19.32
CA GLU A 180 35.13 -17.67 -18.67
C GLU A 180 35.09 -19.21 -18.79
N SER A 181 33.90 -19.81 -18.83
CA SER A 181 33.73 -21.27 -18.90
C SER A 181 33.68 -21.78 -20.34
N HIS A 182 34.84 -21.97 -20.98
CA HIS A 182 34.92 -22.46 -22.36
C HIS A 182 34.65 -23.97 -22.55
N ASP A 183 34.75 -24.79 -21.49
CA ASP A 183 34.73 -26.26 -21.58
C ASP A 183 33.35 -26.90 -21.34
N THR A 184 32.31 -26.12 -21.06
CA THR A 184 30.99 -26.64 -20.65
C THR A 184 29.88 -25.98 -21.45
N ASP A 185 28.82 -26.73 -21.75
CA ASP A 185 27.69 -26.22 -22.52
C ASP A 185 27.02 -25.04 -21.79
N PRO A 186 26.81 -23.89 -22.44
CA PRO A 186 26.21 -22.70 -21.81
C PRO A 186 24.83 -22.95 -21.21
N SER A 187 24.09 -23.94 -21.70
CA SER A 187 22.78 -24.37 -21.20
C SER A 187 22.80 -25.07 -19.84
N ASP A 188 23.97 -25.54 -19.38
CA ASP A 188 24.12 -26.17 -18.06
C ASP A 188 24.64 -25.17 -17.01
N LEU A 189 24.94 -23.95 -17.41
CA LEU A 189 25.55 -22.90 -16.59
C LEU A 189 24.58 -21.74 -16.35
N GLY A 190 24.18 -21.55 -15.09
CA GLY A 190 23.36 -20.40 -14.70
C GLY A 190 23.31 -20.17 -13.19
N ILE A 191 23.53 -18.92 -12.79
CA ILE A 191 23.32 -18.41 -11.43
C ILE A 191 21.90 -17.86 -11.37
N VAL A 192 21.08 -18.47 -10.50
CA VAL A 192 19.74 -17.99 -10.19
C VAL A 192 19.78 -17.17 -8.91
N THR A 193 19.38 -15.91 -9.00
CA THR A 193 19.24 -15.04 -7.83
C THR A 193 17.82 -15.16 -7.29
N VAL A 194 17.67 -15.47 -6.00
CA VAL A 194 16.36 -15.58 -5.34
C VAL A 194 16.29 -14.56 -4.21
N ASN A 195 15.28 -13.69 -4.24
CA ASN A 195 14.97 -12.85 -3.10
C ASN A 195 14.11 -13.65 -2.12
N HIS A 196 14.71 -14.04 -0.99
CA HIS A 196 14.01 -14.70 0.10
C HIS A 196 14.08 -13.78 1.34
N PRO A 197 13.02 -13.00 1.62
CA PRO A 197 12.99 -12.17 2.81
C PRO A 197 13.14 -13.02 4.07
N MET A 198 13.89 -12.51 5.04
CA MET A 198 13.99 -13.16 6.34
C MET A 198 12.64 -13.05 7.07
N ASN A 199 12.32 -14.08 7.88
CA ASN A 199 11.12 -14.07 8.68
C ASN A 199 11.05 -12.82 9.57
N GLN A 200 9.89 -12.17 9.58
CA GLN A 200 9.70 -10.98 10.40
C GLN A 200 9.64 -11.36 11.89
N THR A 201 10.23 -10.50 12.71
CA THR A 201 10.01 -10.56 14.16
C THR A 201 8.58 -10.13 14.47
N VAL A 202 8.01 -10.59 15.59
CA VAL A 202 6.64 -10.25 16.00
C VAL A 202 6.44 -8.73 16.08
N LYS A 203 7.45 -8.01 16.56
CA LYS A 203 7.44 -6.53 16.61
C LYS A 203 7.38 -5.93 15.20
N SER A 204 8.22 -6.42 14.29
CA SER A 204 8.26 -5.96 12.90
C SER A 204 6.96 -6.25 12.15
N SER A 205 6.27 -7.35 12.42
CA SER A 205 5.01 -7.70 11.75
C SER A 205 3.83 -6.83 12.18
N ILE A 206 3.83 -6.34 13.43
CA ILE A 206 2.82 -5.38 13.92
C ILE A 206 3.03 -4.03 13.23
N ASP A 207 4.29 -3.60 13.09
CA ASP A 207 4.63 -2.31 12.45
C ASP A 207 4.54 -2.34 10.91
N ALA A 208 4.82 -3.47 10.26
CA ALA A 208 4.94 -3.57 8.81
C ALA A 208 3.61 -3.85 8.07
N GLN A 209 2.54 -4.23 8.77
CA GLN A 209 1.27 -4.48 8.11
C GLN A 209 0.62 -3.18 7.63
N GLY A 210 0.65 -2.94 6.31
CA GLY A 210 -0.17 -1.92 5.64
C GLY A 210 -1.68 -2.10 5.89
N SER A 211 -2.10 -3.26 6.39
CA SER A 211 -3.45 -3.53 6.92
C SER A 211 -3.83 -2.60 8.07
N SER A 212 -2.88 -2.12 8.88
CA SER A 212 -3.13 -1.17 9.97
C SER A 212 -3.84 0.11 9.49
N LYS A 213 -3.50 0.61 8.30
CA LYS A 213 -4.13 1.82 7.73
C LYS A 213 -5.59 1.58 7.34
N LEU A 214 -5.89 0.43 6.74
CA LEU A 214 -7.26 0.05 6.36
C LEU A 214 -8.13 -0.21 7.59
N ILE A 215 -7.55 -0.82 8.62
CA ILE A 215 -8.19 -1.06 9.91
C ILE A 215 -8.54 0.27 10.59
N VAL A 216 -7.56 1.17 10.76
CA VAL A 216 -7.79 2.50 11.37
C VAL A 216 -8.86 3.28 10.59
N PHE A 217 -8.83 3.23 9.27
CA PHE A 217 -9.86 3.86 8.43
C PHE A 217 -11.26 3.31 8.71
N ARG A 218 -11.43 1.99 8.82
CA ARG A 218 -12.71 1.35 9.19
C ARG A 218 -13.18 1.80 10.57
N ILE A 219 -12.29 1.86 11.55
CA ILE A 219 -12.61 2.31 12.92
C ILE A 219 -13.17 3.73 12.90
N VAL A 220 -12.52 4.65 12.18
CA VAL A 220 -12.98 6.04 12.07
C VAL A 220 -14.37 6.11 11.43
N LEU A 221 -14.64 5.30 10.40
CA LEU A 221 -15.96 5.24 9.76
C LEU A 221 -17.05 4.70 10.70
N ILE A 222 -16.76 3.67 11.48
CA ILE A 222 -17.71 3.12 12.47
C ILE A 222 -18.04 4.18 13.52
N VAL A 223 -17.02 4.84 14.06
CA VAL A 223 -17.20 5.90 15.07
C VAL A 223 -18.03 7.04 14.48
N LEU A 224 -17.80 7.42 13.22
CA LEU A 224 -18.60 8.44 12.55
C LEU A 224 -20.09 8.04 12.47
N VAL A 225 -20.39 6.84 11.98
CA VAL A 225 -21.77 6.35 11.86
C VAL A 225 -22.46 6.30 13.23
N LEU A 226 -21.76 5.79 14.24
CA LEU A 226 -22.29 5.69 15.61
C LEU A 226 -22.43 7.05 16.32
N CYS A 227 -21.73 8.11 15.88
CA CYS A 227 -21.98 9.48 16.37
C CYS A 227 -23.19 10.12 15.68
N VAL A 228 -23.46 9.77 14.42
CA VAL A 228 -24.57 10.33 13.64
C VAL A 228 -25.93 9.82 14.10
N ILE A 229 -26.04 8.53 14.48
CA ILE A 229 -27.34 7.94 14.88
C ILE A 229 -27.96 8.68 16.08
N PRO A 230 -27.27 8.88 17.23
CA PRO A 230 -27.84 9.61 18.36
C PRO A 230 -28.10 11.09 18.06
N ALA A 231 -27.29 11.71 17.19
CA ALA A 231 -27.50 13.08 16.76
C ALA A 231 -28.80 13.22 15.96
N GLY A 232 -29.18 12.21 15.18
CA GLY A 232 -30.45 12.16 14.44
C GLY A 232 -31.68 12.32 15.33
N PHE A 233 -31.69 11.66 16.50
CA PHE A 233 -32.80 11.76 17.45
C PHE A 233 -32.99 13.18 18.00
N THR A 234 -31.91 13.98 18.07
CA THR A 234 -31.99 15.37 18.55
C THR A 234 -32.81 16.28 17.64
N VAL A 235 -32.94 15.96 16.35
CA VAL A 235 -33.74 16.76 15.40
C VAL A 235 -35.19 16.80 15.85
N PHE A 236 -35.77 15.63 16.12
CA PHE A 236 -37.16 15.51 16.57
C PHE A 236 -37.39 16.19 17.91
N LEU A 237 -36.45 16.02 18.87
CA LEU A 237 -36.53 16.68 20.18
C LEU A 237 -36.50 18.21 20.09
N VAL A 238 -35.66 18.76 19.21
CA VAL A 238 -35.59 20.22 19.00
C VAL A 238 -36.84 20.72 18.29
N GLU A 239 -37.34 19.99 17.29
CA GLU A 239 -38.57 20.34 16.58
C GLU A 239 -39.78 20.35 17.52
N GLU A 240 -39.94 19.33 18.37
CA GLU A 240 -41.01 19.27 19.37
C GLU A 240 -40.92 20.42 20.39
N ARG A 241 -39.71 20.88 20.70
CA ARG A 241 -39.47 22.02 21.59
C ARG A 241 -39.79 23.36 20.93
N VAL A 242 -39.44 23.53 19.66
CA VAL A 242 -39.64 24.79 18.90
C VAL A 242 -41.11 24.98 18.56
N CYS A 243 -41.83 23.90 18.26
CA CYS A 243 -43.26 23.92 17.99
C CYS A 243 -44.12 23.89 19.28
N ASP A 244 -43.49 23.92 20.46
CA ASP A 244 -44.15 23.78 21.77
C ASP A 244 -45.07 22.54 21.88
N ALA A 245 -44.82 21.50 21.06
CA ALA A 245 -45.61 20.28 21.04
C ALA A 245 -45.49 19.52 22.38
N PHE A 246 -44.30 19.54 22.99
CA PHE A 246 -44.09 19.01 24.34
C PHE A 246 -44.97 19.72 25.39
N HIS A 247 -45.12 21.05 25.29
CA HIS A 247 -45.98 21.81 26.20
C HIS A 247 -47.45 21.42 26.02
N LEU A 248 -47.89 21.26 24.77
CA LEU A 248 -49.26 20.87 24.44
C LEU A 248 -49.61 19.45 24.93
N GLN A 249 -48.67 18.51 24.84
CA GLN A 249 -48.81 17.17 25.41
C GLN A 249 -48.91 17.20 26.95
N LEU A 250 -48.15 18.08 27.61
CA LEU A 250 -48.21 18.27 29.06
C LEU A 250 -49.56 18.86 29.50
N VAL A 251 -50.10 19.83 28.78
CA VAL A 251 -51.42 20.43 29.04
C VAL A 251 -52.56 19.41 28.83
N SER A 252 -52.36 18.45 27.92
CA SER A 252 -53.30 17.37 27.64
C SER A 252 -53.34 16.27 28.73
N GLY A 253 -52.56 16.41 29.80
CA GLY A 253 -52.55 15.48 30.95
C GLY A 253 -51.45 14.42 30.91
N LEU A 254 -50.51 14.47 29.96
CA LEU A 254 -49.37 13.56 29.94
C LEU A 254 -48.39 13.91 31.08
N SER A 255 -47.95 12.90 31.84
CA SER A 255 -46.93 13.15 32.86
C SER A 255 -45.56 13.42 32.22
N ARG A 256 -44.77 14.33 32.81
CA ARG A 256 -43.42 14.63 32.30
C ARG A 256 -42.51 13.39 32.27
N ARG A 257 -42.62 12.51 33.28
CA ARG A 257 -41.77 11.31 33.38
C ARG A 257 -42.08 10.29 32.29
N THR A 258 -43.36 10.10 31.98
CA THR A 258 -43.77 9.15 30.93
C THR A 258 -43.26 9.58 29.58
N TYR A 259 -43.35 10.87 29.21
CA TYR A 259 -42.84 11.39 27.95
C TYR A 259 -41.34 11.07 27.72
N TRP A 260 -40.48 11.42 28.69
CA TRP A 260 -39.04 11.18 28.55
C TRP A 260 -38.68 9.70 28.52
N LEU A 261 -39.37 8.88 29.31
CA LEU A 261 -39.11 7.45 29.38
C LEU A 261 -39.57 6.74 28.10
N THR A 262 -40.75 7.09 27.56
CA THR A 262 -41.22 6.53 26.29
C THR A 262 -40.37 6.98 25.12
N GLY A 263 -39.96 8.26 25.07
CA GLY A 263 -39.06 8.78 24.04
C GLY A 263 -37.71 8.07 24.05
N TYR A 264 -37.10 7.93 25.25
CA TYR A 264 -35.83 7.23 25.37
C TYR A 264 -35.92 5.75 24.97
N VAL A 265 -36.97 5.04 25.38
CA VAL A 265 -37.17 3.63 24.99
C VAL A 265 -37.37 3.50 23.48
N PHE A 266 -38.11 4.42 22.86
CA PHE A 266 -38.31 4.44 21.42
C PHE A 266 -36.99 4.68 20.67
N ASP A 267 -36.22 5.69 21.05
CA ASP A 267 -34.91 5.98 20.43
C ASP A 267 -33.92 4.82 20.62
N MET A 268 -33.89 4.22 21.81
CA MET A 268 -33.05 3.05 22.08
C MET A 268 -33.47 1.84 21.23
N SER A 269 -34.76 1.65 20.93
CA SER A 269 -35.21 0.57 20.06
C SER A 269 -34.72 0.74 18.62
N ILE A 270 -34.79 1.96 18.08
CA ILE A 270 -34.26 2.29 16.75
C ILE A 270 -32.74 2.14 16.72
N TYR A 271 -32.06 2.56 17.78
CA TYR A 271 -30.62 2.40 17.93
C TYR A 271 -30.20 0.92 17.91
N ILE A 272 -30.88 0.06 18.67
CA ILE A 272 -30.59 -1.39 18.70
C ILE A 272 -30.78 -2.01 17.31
N ILE A 273 -31.85 -1.66 16.61
CA ILE A 273 -32.09 -2.13 15.23
C ILE A 273 -30.94 -1.71 14.31
N SER A 274 -30.46 -0.47 14.45
CA SER A 274 -29.34 0.06 13.66
C SER A 274 -28.03 -0.69 13.95
N VAL A 275 -27.74 -0.97 15.22
CA VAL A 275 -26.55 -1.74 15.62
C VAL A 275 -26.60 -3.18 15.09
N ILE A 276 -27.75 -3.84 15.18
CA ILE A 276 -27.94 -5.19 14.63
C ILE A 276 -27.70 -5.18 13.11
N ALA A 277 -28.21 -4.18 12.40
CA ALA A 277 -27.98 -4.04 10.97
C ALA A 277 -26.49 -3.87 10.62
N ILE A 278 -25.75 -3.04 11.37
CA ILE A 278 -24.30 -2.85 11.19
C ILE A 278 -23.55 -4.19 11.39
N LEU A 279 -23.87 -4.94 12.45
CA LEU A 279 -23.23 -6.23 12.72
C LEU A 279 -23.57 -7.27 11.65
N LEU A 280 -24.83 -7.31 11.19
CA LEU A 280 -25.26 -8.23 10.13
C LEU A 280 -24.50 -7.97 8.82
N ILE A 281 -24.28 -6.70 8.47
CA ILE A 281 -23.44 -6.33 7.31
C ILE A 281 -22.02 -6.88 7.49
N TYR A 282 -21.43 -6.76 8.68
CA TYR A 282 -20.06 -7.24 8.94
C TYR A 282 -19.93 -8.76 8.87
N VAL A 283 -20.98 -9.48 9.27
CA VAL A 283 -21.05 -10.94 9.11
C VAL A 283 -21.19 -11.32 7.63
N ILE A 284 -22.04 -10.63 6.86
CA ILE A 284 -22.23 -10.92 5.42
C ILE A 284 -20.95 -10.68 4.62
N PHE A 285 -20.21 -9.62 4.93
CA PHE A 285 -18.97 -9.27 4.24
C PHE A 285 -17.72 -9.98 4.81
N ASP A 286 -17.88 -10.92 5.74
CA ASP A 286 -16.81 -11.69 6.37
C ASP A 286 -15.65 -10.81 6.87
N VAL A 287 -16.00 -9.76 7.63
CA VAL A 287 -14.99 -8.86 8.20
C VAL A 287 -14.35 -9.54 9.41
N LYS A 288 -13.24 -10.25 9.16
CA LYS A 288 -12.53 -11.09 10.13
C LYS A 288 -12.24 -10.41 11.47
N GLU A 289 -11.96 -9.11 11.48
CA GLU A 289 -11.68 -8.33 12.69
C GLU A 289 -12.84 -8.33 13.71
N PHE A 290 -14.08 -8.40 13.24
CA PHE A 290 -15.29 -8.32 14.09
C PHE A 290 -16.04 -9.65 14.16
N ALA A 291 -15.89 -10.51 13.15
CA ALA A 291 -16.67 -11.75 12.98
C ALA A 291 -15.85 -13.04 13.15
N TYR A 292 -14.63 -12.98 13.70
CA TYR A 292 -13.81 -14.19 13.90
C TYR A 292 -14.46 -15.21 14.85
N SER A 293 -15.10 -14.76 15.93
CA SER A 293 -15.80 -15.63 16.89
C SER A 293 -17.16 -15.06 17.30
N PHE A 294 -18.07 -15.95 17.70
CA PHE A 294 -19.38 -15.56 18.23
C PHE A 294 -19.25 -14.72 19.51
N GLU A 295 -18.27 -15.04 20.36
CA GLU A 295 -17.97 -14.30 21.59
C GLU A 295 -17.49 -12.86 21.30
N ALA A 296 -16.65 -12.68 20.28
CA ALA A 296 -16.21 -11.36 19.84
C ALA A 296 -17.39 -10.53 19.32
N LEU A 297 -18.27 -11.14 18.51
CA LEU A 297 -19.47 -10.47 18.00
C LEU A 297 -20.39 -10.02 19.15
N CYS A 298 -20.64 -10.89 20.14
CA CYS A 298 -21.40 -10.53 21.34
C CYS A 298 -20.74 -9.40 22.14
N SER A 299 -19.40 -9.41 22.25
CA SER A 299 -18.64 -8.37 22.94
C SER A 299 -18.77 -7.01 22.24
N PHE A 300 -18.62 -6.97 20.91
CA PHE A 300 -18.81 -5.74 20.14
C PHE A 300 -20.26 -5.25 20.17
N PHE A 301 -21.24 -6.15 20.13
CA PHE A 301 -22.64 -5.80 20.32
C PHE A 301 -22.87 -5.12 21.68
N LEU A 302 -22.31 -5.67 22.75
CA LEU A 302 -22.41 -5.11 24.10
C LEU A 302 -21.75 -3.73 24.18
N VAL A 303 -20.55 -3.56 23.59
CA VAL A 303 -19.87 -2.25 23.51
C VAL A 303 -20.72 -1.22 22.79
N PHE A 304 -21.29 -1.57 21.63
CA PHE A 304 -22.16 -0.67 20.88
C PHE A 304 -23.45 -0.34 21.61
N LEU A 305 -24.03 -1.31 22.34
CA LEU A 305 -25.22 -1.11 23.17
C LEU A 305 -24.94 -0.13 24.33
N LEU A 306 -23.86 -0.35 25.08
CA LEU A 306 -23.45 0.53 26.18
C LEU A 306 -23.13 1.94 25.70
N TYR A 307 -22.43 2.06 24.57
CA TYR A 307 -22.18 3.35 23.94
C TYR A 307 -23.49 4.06 23.59
N GLY A 308 -24.47 3.36 22.99
CA GLY A 308 -25.78 3.91 22.65
C GLY A 308 -26.52 4.46 23.86
N LEU A 309 -26.56 3.70 24.96
CA LEU A 309 -27.21 4.12 26.21
C LEU A 309 -26.67 5.47 26.70
N CYS A 310 -25.35 5.65 26.69
CA CYS A 310 -24.70 6.89 27.12
C CYS A 310 -24.80 8.00 26.07
N ALA A 311 -24.63 7.70 24.79
CA ALA A 311 -24.60 8.68 23.72
C ALA A 311 -25.96 9.35 23.51
N VAL A 312 -27.06 8.58 23.60
CA VAL A 312 -28.43 9.13 23.52
C VAL A 312 -28.70 10.09 24.68
N LEU A 313 -28.30 9.74 25.91
CA LEU A 313 -28.43 10.62 27.07
C LEU A 313 -27.62 11.92 26.91
N TRP A 314 -26.38 11.81 26.40
CA TRP A 314 -25.56 12.97 26.07
C TRP A 314 -26.22 13.87 25.01
N ALA A 315 -26.79 13.27 23.97
CA ALA A 315 -27.49 13.99 22.91
C ALA A 315 -28.71 14.75 23.46
N TYR A 316 -29.46 14.17 24.39
CA TYR A 316 -30.60 14.79 25.07
C TYR A 316 -30.20 16.02 25.91
N ILE A 317 -29.00 16.02 26.49
CA ILE A 317 -28.48 17.16 27.24
C ILE A 317 -28.03 18.27 26.28
N LEU A 318 -27.31 17.92 25.22
CA LEU A 318 -26.73 18.87 24.26
C LEU A 318 -27.79 19.58 23.40
N GLN A 319 -28.88 18.90 23.04
CA GLN A 319 -29.93 19.45 22.16
C GLN A 319 -30.57 20.73 22.72
N ARG A 320 -30.64 20.88 24.05
CA ARG A 320 -31.31 22.01 24.72
C ARG A 320 -30.71 23.38 24.34
N ARG A 321 -29.46 23.42 23.88
CA ARG A 321 -28.78 24.66 23.50
C ARG A 321 -29.16 25.17 22.10
N PHE A 322 -29.79 24.35 21.28
CA PHE A 322 -30.04 24.62 19.86
C PHE A 322 -31.51 24.91 19.57
N GLU A 323 -31.78 26.00 18.86
CA GLU A 323 -33.14 26.40 18.43
C GLU A 323 -33.49 25.94 17.01
N VAL A 324 -32.50 25.55 16.21
CA VAL A 324 -32.70 25.09 14.83
C VAL A 324 -32.42 23.58 14.75
N PRO A 325 -33.39 22.73 14.34
CA PRO A 325 -33.23 21.27 14.32
C PRO A 325 -32.05 20.78 13.45
N ALA A 326 -31.94 21.30 12.23
CA ALA A 326 -30.86 20.92 11.31
C ALA A 326 -29.47 21.28 11.86
N LEU A 327 -29.35 22.41 12.57
CA LEU A 327 -28.09 22.84 13.17
C LEU A 327 -27.71 21.95 14.37
N SER A 328 -28.69 21.52 15.16
CA SER A 328 -28.47 20.56 16.26
C SER A 328 -27.85 19.26 15.74
N PHE A 329 -28.42 18.68 14.68
CA PHE A 329 -27.90 17.45 14.07
C PHE A 329 -26.44 17.58 13.65
N VAL A 330 -26.11 18.61 12.87
CA VAL A 330 -24.75 18.80 12.32
C VAL A 330 -23.74 19.08 13.43
N MET A 331 -24.07 19.97 14.37
CA MET A 331 -23.14 20.37 15.43
C MET A 331 -22.92 19.25 16.46
N ILE A 332 -23.96 18.50 16.83
CA ILE A 332 -23.84 17.39 17.78
C ILE A 332 -23.10 16.22 17.14
N SER A 333 -23.44 15.84 15.90
CA SER A 333 -22.76 14.73 15.20
C SER A 333 -21.27 15.01 14.99
N ILE A 334 -20.92 16.14 14.37
CA ILE A 334 -19.53 16.49 14.06
C ILE A 334 -18.77 16.83 15.34
N GLY A 335 -19.38 17.55 16.29
CA GLY A 335 -18.74 17.93 17.55
C GLY A 335 -18.37 16.72 18.40
N THR A 336 -19.30 15.77 18.57
CA THR A 336 -19.03 14.54 19.33
C THR A 336 -18.04 13.63 18.62
N PHE A 337 -18.11 13.52 17.28
CA PHE A 337 -17.14 12.80 16.48
C PHE A 337 -15.72 13.38 16.63
N PHE A 338 -15.57 14.69 16.47
CA PHE A 338 -14.26 15.35 16.55
C PHE A 338 -13.65 15.20 17.95
N VAL A 339 -14.43 15.44 19.00
CA VAL A 339 -13.99 15.27 20.38
C VAL A 339 -13.58 13.81 20.65
N GLY A 340 -14.37 12.84 20.19
CA GLY A 340 -14.07 11.42 20.35
C GLY A 340 -12.79 10.97 19.64
N ILE A 341 -12.60 11.37 18.38
CA ILE A 341 -11.42 11.02 17.59
C ILE A 341 -10.17 11.69 18.15
N VAL A 342 -10.21 12.97 18.49
CA VAL A 342 -9.05 13.66 19.08
C VAL A 342 -8.69 13.06 20.43
N ALA A 343 -9.66 12.79 21.30
CA ALA A 343 -9.40 12.16 22.60
C ALA A 343 -8.82 10.75 22.47
N SER A 344 -9.33 9.93 21.53
CA SER A 344 -8.80 8.58 21.32
C SER A 344 -7.40 8.60 20.68
N LEU A 345 -7.18 9.40 19.64
CA LEU A 345 -5.88 9.52 18.98
C LEU A 345 -4.80 10.04 19.92
N THR A 346 -5.13 11.01 20.78
CA THR A 346 -4.15 11.53 21.76
C THR A 346 -3.67 10.44 22.69
N VAL A 347 -4.57 9.61 23.24
CA VAL A 347 -4.17 8.50 24.12
C VAL A 347 -3.40 7.42 23.37
N ILE A 348 -3.83 7.04 22.15
CA ILE A 348 -3.13 6.05 21.32
C ILE A 348 -1.69 6.51 20.99
N VAL A 349 -1.51 7.78 20.62
CA VAL A 349 -0.18 8.34 20.33
C VAL A 349 0.69 8.36 21.58
N ILE A 350 0.13 8.76 22.73
CA ILE A 350 0.87 8.71 24.01
C ILE A 350 1.29 7.27 24.32
N GLU A 351 0.42 6.28 24.13
CA GLU A 351 0.71 4.87 24.38
C GLU A 351 1.84 4.34 23.46
N GLN A 352 1.88 4.77 22.20
CA GLN A 352 2.99 4.45 21.29
C GLN A 352 4.31 5.09 21.72
N LEU A 353 4.26 6.36 22.14
CA LEU A 353 5.46 7.08 22.60
C LEU A 353 5.96 6.58 23.95
N MET A 354 5.08 6.04 24.80
CA MET A 354 5.45 5.41 26.08
C MET A 354 6.37 4.20 25.90
N GLN A 355 6.40 3.55 24.72
CA GLN A 355 7.36 2.48 24.45
C GLN A 355 8.81 2.99 24.35
N GLN A 356 9.01 4.29 24.08
CA GLN A 356 10.32 4.92 23.97
C GLN A 356 10.68 5.68 25.24
N ASP A 357 9.73 6.42 25.83
CA ASP A 357 9.97 7.29 26.98
C ASP A 357 9.05 6.96 28.19
N PRO A 358 9.60 6.52 29.33
CA PRO A 358 8.81 6.15 30.52
C PRO A 358 8.21 7.37 31.25
N THR A 359 8.64 8.60 30.94
CA THR A 359 8.12 9.83 31.56
C THR A 359 6.67 10.13 31.15
N LEU A 360 6.17 9.53 30.06
CA LEU A 360 4.82 9.75 29.53
C LEU A 360 3.72 8.94 30.24
N ILE A 361 4.08 8.06 31.19
CA ILE A 361 3.11 7.25 31.97
C ILE A 361 2.16 8.14 32.79
N GLY A 362 2.68 9.22 33.39
CA GLY A 362 1.89 10.16 34.19
C GLY A 362 0.78 10.84 33.37
N PRO A 363 1.13 11.53 32.26
CA PRO A 363 0.17 12.11 31.33
C PRO A 363 -0.88 11.12 30.81
N HIS A 364 -0.46 9.90 30.44
CA HIS A 364 -1.39 8.85 29.98
C HIS A 364 -2.47 8.52 31.01
N ASN A 365 -2.08 8.35 32.28
CA ASN A 365 -3.01 8.01 33.36
C ASN A 365 -4.02 9.14 33.62
N VAL A 366 -3.57 10.39 33.57
CA VAL A 366 -4.45 11.55 33.74
C VAL A 366 -5.42 11.69 32.56
N CYS A 367 -4.92 11.66 31.33
CA CYS A 367 -5.75 11.78 30.13
C CYS A 367 -6.78 10.65 30.03
N SER A 368 -6.38 9.40 30.28
CA SER A 368 -7.30 8.26 30.23
C SER A 368 -8.40 8.33 31.28
N MET A 369 -8.12 8.84 32.49
CA MET A 369 -9.15 9.06 33.51
C MET A 369 -10.11 10.19 33.13
N VAL A 370 -9.61 11.31 32.63
CA VAL A 370 -10.43 12.47 32.28
C VAL A 370 -11.32 12.19 31.07
N PHE A 371 -10.76 11.55 30.03
CA PHE A 371 -11.50 11.26 28.80
C PHE A 371 -12.53 10.14 28.96
N LEU A 372 -12.49 9.38 30.05
CA LEU A 372 -13.46 8.32 30.35
C LEU A 372 -14.91 8.82 30.49
N ILE A 373 -15.09 10.11 30.77
CA ILE A 373 -16.39 10.79 30.83
C ILE A 373 -17.05 10.85 29.43
N LEU A 374 -16.26 10.88 28.37
CA LEU A 374 -16.71 11.00 27.00
C LEU A 374 -17.03 9.60 26.44
N PRO A 375 -18.31 9.28 26.15
CA PRO A 375 -18.67 7.95 25.65
C PRO A 375 -18.01 7.64 24.30
N GLN A 376 -17.74 8.67 23.47
CA GLN A 376 -17.08 8.52 22.18
C GLN A 376 -15.62 8.10 22.32
N TYR A 377 -14.91 8.59 23.34
CA TYR A 377 -13.54 8.15 23.64
C TYR A 377 -13.52 6.67 24.03
N ASN A 378 -14.44 6.25 24.92
CA ASN A 378 -14.54 4.87 25.37
C ASN A 378 -14.83 3.92 24.20
N LEU A 379 -15.71 4.31 23.27
CA LEU A 379 -15.98 3.57 22.05
C LEU A 379 -14.72 3.42 21.18
N GLY A 380 -14.04 4.53 20.88
CA GLY A 380 -12.84 4.52 20.06
C GLY A 380 -11.73 3.63 20.65
N MET A 381 -11.53 3.71 21.97
CA MET A 381 -10.53 2.90 22.66
C MET A 381 -10.92 1.42 22.74
N ALA A 382 -12.20 1.10 22.93
CA ALA A 382 -12.68 -0.28 22.94
C ALA A 382 -12.48 -0.96 21.57
N ILE A 383 -12.82 -0.27 20.48
CA ILE A 383 -12.63 -0.79 19.13
C ILE A 383 -11.13 -0.95 18.81
N PHE A 384 -10.30 0.05 19.17
CA PHE A 384 -8.86 -0.02 18.96
C PHE A 384 -8.24 -1.22 19.68
N ARG A 385 -8.55 -1.42 20.96
CA ARG A 385 -8.07 -2.56 21.75
C ARG A 385 -8.58 -3.89 21.22
N GLY A 386 -9.85 -3.96 20.83
CA GLY A 386 -10.42 -5.17 20.21
C GLY A 386 -9.70 -5.55 18.92
N SER A 387 -9.40 -4.56 18.07
CA SER A 387 -8.64 -4.78 16.83
C SER A 387 -7.20 -5.22 17.11
N PHE A 388 -6.55 -4.65 18.13
CA PHE A 388 -5.21 -5.05 18.53
C PHE A 388 -5.17 -6.51 19.05
N VAL A 389 -6.16 -6.92 19.84
CA VAL A 389 -6.30 -8.32 20.30
C VAL A 389 -6.49 -9.26 19.11
N PHE A 390 -7.35 -8.91 18.15
CA PHE A 390 -7.53 -9.70 16.93
C PHE A 390 -6.22 -9.87 16.15
N GLN A 391 -5.44 -8.80 15.99
CA GLN A 391 -4.13 -8.88 15.35
C GLN A 391 -3.18 -9.82 16.09
N LEU A 392 -3.13 -9.76 17.42
CA LEU A 392 -2.32 -10.66 18.24
C LEU A 392 -2.72 -12.12 18.07
N ILE A 393 -4.01 -12.43 18.08
CA ILE A 393 -4.52 -13.80 17.86
C ILE A 393 -4.10 -14.29 16.48
N GLN A 394 -4.30 -13.48 15.44
CA GLN A 394 -3.94 -13.88 14.07
C GLN A 394 -2.43 -14.07 13.90
N LEU A 395 -1.61 -13.25 14.54
CA LEU A 395 -0.15 -13.43 14.56
C LEU A 395 0.24 -14.71 15.30
N GLY A 396 -0.41 -14.99 16.43
CA GLY A 396 -0.20 -16.19 17.22
C GLY A 396 -0.60 -17.47 16.50
N GLU A 397 -1.75 -17.49 15.83
CA GLU A 397 -2.18 -18.61 14.98
C GLU A 397 -1.19 -18.89 13.84
N ASN A 398 -0.73 -17.85 13.16
CA ASN A 398 0.25 -17.99 12.08
C ASN A 398 1.56 -18.57 12.62
N PHE A 399 1.99 -18.13 13.81
CA PHE A 399 3.18 -18.65 14.47
C PHE A 399 3.04 -20.13 14.88
N LEU A 400 1.88 -20.53 15.40
CA LEU A 400 1.63 -21.93 15.76
C LEU A 400 1.53 -22.85 14.55
N LYS A 401 1.00 -22.35 13.43
CA LYS A 401 1.02 -23.07 12.14
C LYS A 401 2.46 -23.31 11.67
N GLU A 402 3.35 -22.34 11.79
CA GLU A 402 4.78 -22.53 11.46
C GLU A 402 5.46 -23.57 12.36
N LEU A 403 5.07 -23.65 13.64
CA LEU A 403 5.57 -24.65 14.58
C LEU A 403 4.94 -26.05 14.40
N ASN A 404 4.08 -26.22 13.40
CA ASN A 404 3.33 -27.46 13.12
C ASN A 404 2.54 -27.96 14.35
N ARG A 405 2.03 -27.01 15.15
CA ARG A 405 1.24 -27.23 16.37
C ARG A 405 -0.07 -26.43 16.31
N PRO A 406 -0.95 -26.71 15.34
CA PRO A 406 -2.25 -26.03 15.25
C PRO A 406 -3.16 -26.36 16.45
N ASP A 407 -2.89 -27.45 17.15
CA ASP A 407 -3.61 -27.94 18.33
C ASP A 407 -3.65 -26.93 19.49
N LEU A 408 -2.66 -26.02 19.55
CA LEU A 408 -2.56 -24.97 20.57
C LEU A 408 -3.30 -23.68 20.16
N ALA A 409 -3.85 -23.60 18.95
CA ALA A 409 -4.54 -22.39 18.47
C ALA A 409 -5.78 -22.03 19.31
N SER A 410 -6.48 -23.05 19.83
CA SER A 410 -7.63 -22.87 20.72
C SER A 410 -7.27 -22.42 22.15
N SER A 411 -5.98 -22.44 22.49
CA SER A 411 -5.46 -22.00 23.80
C SER A 411 -4.93 -20.57 23.80
N LEU A 412 -5.01 -19.86 22.65
CA LEU A 412 -4.69 -18.44 22.61
C LEU A 412 -5.74 -17.61 23.37
N PRO A 413 -5.29 -16.62 24.16
CA PRO A 413 -6.15 -15.79 25.01
C PRO A 413 -7.00 -14.77 24.23
#